data_AF-A0A256ZR33-F1
#
_entry.id   AF-A0A256ZR33-F1
#
_cell.length_a   1.000
_cell.length_b   1.000
_cell.length_c   1.000
_cell.angle_alpha   90.00
_cell.angle_beta   90.00
_cell.angle_gamma   90.00
#
_symmetry.space_group_name_H-M   'P 1'
#
loop_
_entity.id
_entity.type
_entity.pdbx_description
1 polymer ?
#
loop_
_entity_poly.entity_id
_entity_poly.type
_entity_poly.pdbx_seq_one_letter_code
_entity_poly.pdbx_strand_id
1 'polypeptide(L)'
;MGIENIVEKRLGYVFSENGVYEPDEIVFTVELGARVEIGDIVCIEHPSKPGAPVFYQVFEVPLRRKARDYEEDLVRAGNPLIDESRNYPRARAKQIGYIEDVGKLLSGKVTADELLMLIEHVKPLSEVYAPKHEVIEKLLEPSAPSVEVGSIYPSWKHKLKLELPKLLRQGLLIVGGVGTGKTTTMLTLLIRIIRKIRELGGTPHILVIDKDGEYGSQELREAAGGKGNYTRIHVDEIDVLEFMSRDEYLRELLVNLGYYDRRTKAAKAIEVAV
;
A
#
# COMPACT_ATOMS: atom_id res chain seq x y z
N MET A 1 1.04 -29.27 6.47
CA MET A 1 1.48 -29.11 5.06
C MET A 1 2.89 -28.52 5.14
N GLY A 2 3.89 -29.10 4.46
CA GLY A 2 5.27 -28.58 4.55
C GLY A 2 5.43 -27.24 3.84
N ILE A 3 6.40 -26.43 4.27
CA ILE A 3 6.73 -25.14 3.66
C ILE A 3 7.09 -25.27 2.17
N GLU A 4 7.62 -26.42 1.76
CA GLU A 4 7.94 -26.76 0.36
C GLU A 4 6.76 -26.58 -0.60
N ASN A 5 5.52 -26.72 -0.13
CA ASN A 5 4.33 -26.58 -0.98
C ASN A 5 4.00 -25.13 -1.34
N ILE A 6 4.57 -24.15 -0.65
CA ILE A 6 4.23 -22.72 -0.76
C ILE A 6 5.42 -21.87 -1.22
N VAL A 7 6.58 -22.48 -1.40
CA VAL A 7 7.82 -21.82 -1.86
C VAL A 7 8.22 -22.33 -3.23
N GLU A 8 8.95 -21.49 -3.97
CA GLU A 8 9.53 -21.84 -5.28
C GLU A 8 10.98 -22.29 -5.17
N LYS A 9 11.77 -21.57 -4.39
CA LYS A 9 13.20 -21.82 -4.22
C LYS A 9 13.74 -21.20 -2.94
N ARG A 10 14.83 -21.75 -2.44
CA ARG A 10 15.65 -21.11 -1.41
C ARG A 10 16.42 -19.94 -2.01
N LEU A 11 16.49 -18.85 -1.26
CA LEU A 11 17.21 -17.62 -1.60
C LEU A 11 18.47 -17.45 -0.75
N GLY A 12 18.51 -18.09 0.42
CA GLY A 12 19.69 -18.12 1.27
C GLY A 12 19.34 -18.38 2.74
N TYR A 13 20.07 -17.73 3.65
CA TYR A 13 20.03 -18.05 5.08
C TYR A 13 20.04 -16.80 5.95
N VAL A 14 19.22 -16.80 7.00
CA VAL A 14 19.20 -15.74 8.02
C VAL A 14 20.56 -15.68 8.72
N PHE A 15 21.21 -14.53 8.62
CA PHE A 15 22.55 -14.32 9.16
C PHE A 15 22.74 -12.86 9.56
N SER A 16 23.04 -12.64 10.83
CA SER A 16 23.29 -11.33 11.41
C SER A 16 24.75 -11.19 11.84
N GLU A 17 25.42 -10.12 11.41
CA GLU A 17 26.83 -9.90 11.73
C GLU A 17 27.10 -9.47 13.16
N ASN A 18 26.16 -8.74 13.76
CA ASN A 18 26.25 -8.35 15.16
C ASN A 18 25.72 -9.45 16.10
N GLY A 19 25.24 -10.58 15.55
CA GLY A 19 24.68 -11.69 16.31
C GLY A 19 23.26 -11.42 16.86
N VAL A 20 22.61 -10.32 16.46
CA VAL A 20 21.26 -9.96 16.91
C VAL A 20 20.25 -10.41 15.86
N TYR A 21 19.22 -11.14 16.31
CA TYR A 21 18.15 -11.67 15.47
C TYR A 21 16.81 -11.20 16.03
N GLU A 22 16.17 -10.27 15.33
CA GLU A 22 14.88 -9.71 15.72
C GLU A 22 13.75 -10.34 14.88
N PRO A 23 12.52 -10.41 15.40
CA PRO A 23 11.40 -10.91 14.63
C PRO A 23 10.86 -9.89 13.63
N ASP A 24 10.96 -8.59 13.89
CA ASP A 24 10.43 -7.54 13.01
C ASP A 24 11.32 -7.28 11.79
N GLU A 25 12.62 -7.55 11.90
CA GLU A 25 13.57 -7.44 10.80
C GLU A 25 14.51 -8.65 10.73
N ILE A 26 14.64 -9.22 9.54
CA ILE A 26 15.64 -10.25 9.26
C ILE A 26 16.73 -9.71 8.33
N VAL A 27 17.96 -10.13 8.61
CA VAL A 27 19.11 -9.98 7.72
C VAL A 27 19.46 -11.36 7.20
N PHE A 28 19.67 -11.50 5.89
CA PHE A 28 20.03 -12.78 5.30
C PHE A 28 21.08 -12.62 4.19
N THR A 29 21.90 -13.66 4.03
CA THR A 29 22.82 -13.79 2.89
C THR A 29 22.07 -14.36 1.71
N VAL A 30 22.36 -13.85 0.51
CA VAL A 30 21.79 -14.38 -0.75
C VAL A 30 22.70 -15.48 -1.29
N GLU A 31 22.12 -16.63 -1.63
CA GLU A 31 22.81 -17.78 -2.19
C GLU A 31 23.39 -17.47 -3.59
N LEU A 32 24.50 -18.13 -3.94
CA LEU A 32 25.16 -17.91 -5.24
C LEU A 32 24.19 -18.22 -6.39
N GLY A 33 24.04 -17.27 -7.32
CA GLY A 33 23.13 -17.38 -8.45
C GLY A 33 21.67 -17.02 -8.13
N ALA A 34 21.30 -16.85 -6.86
CA ALA A 34 20.02 -16.27 -6.49
C ALA A 34 20.04 -14.75 -6.73
N ARG A 35 18.84 -14.18 -6.94
CA ARG A 35 18.61 -12.75 -7.09
C ARG A 35 17.47 -12.35 -6.18
N VAL A 36 17.67 -11.23 -5.49
CA VAL A 36 16.70 -10.61 -4.59
C VAL A 36 16.75 -9.11 -4.88
N GLU A 37 15.59 -8.51 -5.04
CA GLU A 37 15.43 -7.09 -5.30
C GLU A 37 14.68 -6.42 -4.15
N ILE A 38 14.85 -5.10 -4.01
CA ILE A 38 14.05 -4.31 -3.07
C ILE A 38 12.57 -4.51 -3.41
N GLY A 39 11.70 -4.67 -2.42
CA GLY A 39 10.26 -4.90 -2.62
C GLY A 39 9.86 -6.37 -2.79
N ASP A 40 10.81 -7.28 -3.03
CA ASP A 40 10.53 -8.72 -3.05
C ASP A 40 9.95 -9.19 -1.70
N ILE A 41 8.97 -10.08 -1.77
CA ILE A 41 8.43 -10.76 -0.60
C ILE A 41 9.14 -12.10 -0.45
N VAL A 42 9.71 -12.31 0.73
CA VAL A 42 10.42 -13.54 1.11
C VAL A 42 9.74 -14.17 2.33
N CYS A 43 10.00 -15.43 2.60
CA CYS A 43 9.54 -16.06 3.83
C CYS A 43 10.57 -16.96 4.49
N ILE A 44 10.41 -17.15 5.79
CA ILE A 44 11.07 -18.20 6.57
C ILE A 44 10.00 -19.13 7.15
N GLU A 45 10.40 -20.31 7.58
CA GLU A 45 9.53 -21.16 8.39
C GLU A 45 9.42 -20.61 9.82
N HIS A 46 8.21 -20.63 10.37
CA HIS A 46 7.93 -20.17 11.73
C HIS A 46 8.72 -20.99 12.76
N PRO A 47 9.43 -20.36 13.72
CA PRO A 47 10.32 -21.05 14.65
C PRO A 47 9.68 -22.20 15.44
N SER A 48 8.44 -22.02 15.89
CA SER A 48 7.69 -23.02 16.69
C SER A 48 6.54 -23.72 15.96
N LYS A 49 6.24 -23.34 14.71
CA LYS A 49 5.06 -23.82 13.96
C LYS A 49 5.48 -24.39 12.60
N PRO A 50 5.82 -25.68 12.54
CA PRO A 50 6.26 -26.31 11.29
C PRO A 50 5.25 -26.12 10.16
N GLY A 51 5.75 -25.74 8.98
CA GLY A 51 4.98 -25.48 7.77
C GLY A 51 4.33 -24.09 7.67
N ALA A 52 4.34 -23.28 8.74
CA ALA A 52 3.79 -21.93 8.69
C ALA A 52 4.85 -20.93 8.20
N PRO A 53 4.60 -20.16 7.11
CA PRO A 53 5.51 -19.14 6.62
C PRO A 53 5.35 -17.83 7.39
N VAL A 54 6.47 -17.21 7.74
CA VAL A 54 6.51 -15.81 8.19
C VAL A 54 7.02 -14.96 7.02
N PHE A 55 6.20 -14.03 6.55
CA PHE A 55 6.47 -13.20 5.38
C PHE A 55 7.20 -11.91 5.76
N TYR A 56 8.15 -11.52 4.93
CA TYR A 56 8.93 -10.29 5.05
C TYR A 56 9.03 -9.59 3.70
N GLN A 57 9.05 -8.26 3.69
CA GLN A 57 9.32 -7.46 2.50
C GLN A 57 10.76 -6.95 2.54
N VAL A 58 11.53 -7.24 1.49
CA VAL A 58 12.89 -6.73 1.32
C VAL A 58 12.86 -5.22 1.13
N PHE A 59 13.68 -4.49 1.87
CA PHE A 59 13.78 -3.02 1.72
C PHE A 59 15.21 -2.53 1.45
N GLU A 60 16.22 -3.39 1.64
CA GLU A 60 17.62 -3.07 1.37
C GLU A 60 18.35 -4.30 0.83
N VAL A 61 19.18 -4.14 -0.21
CA VAL A 61 19.99 -5.22 -0.78
C VAL A 61 21.46 -4.78 -0.93
N PRO A 62 22.20 -4.58 0.19
CA PRO A 62 23.57 -4.10 0.11
C PRO A 62 24.51 -5.21 -0.40
N LEU A 63 25.45 -4.84 -1.27
CA LEU A 63 26.59 -5.69 -1.59
C LEU A 63 27.65 -5.50 -0.50
N ARG A 64 27.89 -6.53 0.29
CA ARG A 64 28.93 -6.46 1.31
C ARG A 64 30.24 -7.02 0.78
N ARG A 65 31.30 -6.23 0.90
CA ARG A 65 32.68 -6.64 0.67
C ARG A 65 33.40 -6.75 2.01
N LYS A 66 33.94 -7.92 2.34
CA LYS A 66 34.92 -7.99 3.45
C LYS A 66 36.14 -7.18 3.01
N ALA A 67 36.40 -6.03 3.65
CA ALA A 67 37.58 -5.21 3.39
C ALA A 67 38.68 -5.49 4.43
N ARG A 68 39.94 -5.30 4.06
CA ARG A 68 41.10 -5.29 4.96
C ARG A 68 41.72 -3.90 4.98
N ASP A 69 42.34 -3.52 6.09
CA ASP A 69 42.85 -2.16 6.30
C ASP A 69 43.81 -1.68 5.19
N TYR A 70 44.68 -2.56 4.67
CA TYR A 70 45.62 -2.20 3.60
C TYR A 70 44.97 -2.00 2.22
N GLU A 71 43.75 -2.51 2.01
CA GLU A 71 43.07 -2.37 0.72
C GLU A 71 42.61 -0.95 0.47
N GLU A 72 42.28 -0.20 1.53
CA GLU A 72 41.92 1.20 1.40
C GLU A 72 43.10 2.01 0.84
N ASP A 73 44.31 1.79 1.36
CA ASP A 73 45.54 2.41 0.85
C ASP A 73 45.84 2.01 -0.60
N LEU A 74 45.66 0.74 -0.95
CA LEU A 74 45.83 0.25 -2.33
C LEU A 74 44.83 0.89 -3.30
N VAL A 75 43.56 1.00 -2.89
CA VAL A 75 42.52 1.67 -3.68
C VAL A 75 42.86 3.16 -3.85
N ARG A 76 43.28 3.84 -2.78
CA ARG A 76 43.72 5.26 -2.83
C ARG A 76 44.93 5.47 -3.73
N ALA A 77 45.84 4.51 -3.78
CA ALA A 77 47.01 4.51 -4.66
C ALA A 77 46.69 4.12 -6.12
N GLY A 78 45.41 3.86 -6.45
CA GLY A 78 44.98 3.50 -7.81
C GLY A 78 45.23 2.05 -8.21
N ASN A 79 45.52 1.17 -7.25
CA ASN A 79 45.81 -0.25 -7.47
C ASN A 79 44.79 -1.15 -6.74
N PRO A 80 43.50 -1.12 -7.10
CA PRO A 80 42.48 -1.91 -6.42
C PRO A 80 42.70 -3.41 -6.64
N LEU A 81 42.67 -4.19 -5.56
CA LEU A 81 42.64 -5.65 -5.64
C LEU A 81 41.21 -6.11 -5.90
N ILE A 82 40.96 -6.61 -7.11
CA ILE A 82 39.64 -7.13 -7.51
C ILE A 82 39.53 -8.59 -7.10
N ASP A 83 38.57 -8.88 -6.24
CA ASP A 83 38.26 -10.23 -5.75
C ASP A 83 36.74 -10.34 -5.57
N GLU A 84 36.08 -11.02 -6.49
CA GLU A 84 34.62 -11.17 -6.50
C GLU A 84 34.12 -12.09 -5.38
N SER A 85 34.94 -13.03 -4.91
CA SER A 85 34.57 -13.97 -3.85
C SER A 85 34.33 -13.30 -2.50
N ARG A 86 34.87 -12.09 -2.32
CA ARG A 86 34.72 -11.28 -1.11
C ARG A 86 33.45 -10.42 -1.11
N ASN A 87 32.76 -10.38 -2.24
CA ASN A 87 31.49 -9.68 -2.40
C ASN A 87 30.36 -10.70 -2.22
N TYR A 88 29.57 -10.55 -1.16
CA TYR A 88 28.39 -11.36 -0.95
C TYR A 88 27.17 -10.45 -0.78
N PRO A 89 26.14 -10.60 -1.65
CA PRO A 89 24.92 -9.85 -1.49
C PRO A 89 24.22 -10.22 -0.19
N ARG A 90 23.69 -9.21 0.47
CA ARG A 90 22.77 -9.38 1.58
C ARG A 90 21.47 -8.70 1.27
N ALA A 91 20.45 -9.11 1.99
CA ALA A 91 19.18 -8.43 2.00
C ALA A 91 18.70 -8.24 3.44
N ARG A 92 18.01 -7.13 3.65
CA ARG A 92 17.28 -6.83 4.87
C ARG A 92 15.80 -6.78 4.52
N ALA A 93 15.00 -7.46 5.33
CA ALA A 93 13.58 -7.57 5.11
C ALA A 93 12.80 -7.33 6.38
N LYS A 94 11.70 -6.57 6.26
CA LYS A 94 10.83 -6.19 7.37
C LYS A 94 9.59 -7.06 7.39
N GLN A 95 9.16 -7.45 8.58
CA GLN A 95 8.07 -8.39 8.76
C GLN A 95 6.75 -7.80 8.24
N ILE A 96 6.02 -8.64 7.50
CA ILE A 96 4.63 -8.41 7.11
C ILE A 96 3.71 -9.13 8.11
N GLY A 97 4.06 -10.36 8.46
CA GLY A 97 3.32 -11.21 9.39
C GLY A 97 3.30 -12.67 8.93
N TYR A 98 2.54 -13.50 9.63
CA TYR A 98 2.38 -14.92 9.31
C TYR A 98 0.92 -15.35 9.40
N ILE A 99 0.62 -16.47 8.76
CA ILE A 99 -0.69 -17.14 8.84
C ILE A 99 -0.45 -18.57 9.29
N GLU A 100 -1.19 -19.01 10.31
CA GLU A 100 -1.05 -20.37 10.86
C GLU A 100 -1.43 -21.45 9.84
N ASP A 101 -2.44 -21.18 9.02
CA ASP A 101 -2.96 -22.10 8.02
C ASP A 101 -2.96 -21.44 6.63
N VAL A 102 -1.90 -21.68 5.86
CA VAL A 102 -1.77 -21.17 4.50
C VAL A 102 -2.81 -21.78 3.55
N GLY A 103 -3.34 -22.98 3.86
CA GLY A 103 -4.45 -23.55 3.12
C GLY A 103 -5.69 -22.65 3.19
N LYS A 104 -5.92 -22.00 4.33
CA LYS A 104 -6.98 -21.00 4.45
C LYS A 104 -6.72 -19.76 3.61
N LEU A 105 -5.48 -19.24 3.59
CA LEU A 105 -5.10 -18.12 2.71
C LEU A 105 -5.37 -18.46 1.24
N LEU A 106 -4.87 -19.60 0.76
CA LEU A 106 -5.02 -20.03 -0.63
C LEU A 106 -6.49 -20.27 -1.01
N SER A 107 -7.29 -20.80 -0.07
CA SER A 107 -8.74 -20.95 -0.25
C SER A 107 -9.54 -19.64 -0.13
N GLY A 108 -8.90 -18.52 0.23
CA GLY A 108 -9.54 -17.23 0.45
C GLY A 108 -10.38 -17.13 1.73
N LYS A 109 -10.21 -18.07 2.66
CA LYS A 109 -10.92 -18.09 3.96
C LYS A 109 -10.28 -17.18 5.00
N VAL A 110 -9.03 -16.78 4.78
CA VAL A 110 -8.25 -15.87 5.61
C VAL A 110 -7.70 -14.79 4.70
N THR A 111 -7.70 -13.55 5.19
CA THR A 111 -7.25 -12.38 4.45
C THR A 111 -6.00 -11.76 5.10
N ALA A 112 -5.36 -10.81 4.41
CA ALA A 112 -4.19 -10.11 4.95
C ALA A 112 -4.44 -9.43 6.30
N ASP A 113 -5.69 -9.05 6.59
CA ASP A 113 -6.08 -8.41 7.85
C ASP A 113 -6.01 -9.35 9.08
N GLU A 114 -5.89 -10.65 8.83
CA GLU A 114 -5.79 -11.69 9.87
C GLU A 114 -4.34 -12.16 10.07
N LEU A 115 -3.37 -11.48 9.46
CA LEU A 115 -1.95 -11.74 9.68
C LEU A 115 -1.59 -11.52 11.14
N LEU A 116 -0.87 -12.49 11.69
CA LEU A 116 -0.31 -12.41 13.03
C LEU A 116 1.13 -11.93 12.97
N MET A 117 1.57 -11.18 13.98
CA MET A 117 2.97 -10.80 14.10
C MET A 117 3.75 -11.91 14.79
N LEU A 118 4.86 -12.33 14.18
CA LEU A 118 5.86 -13.13 14.86
C LEU A 118 6.47 -12.28 15.98
N ILE A 119 6.40 -12.80 17.19
CA ILE A 119 6.99 -12.21 18.40
C ILE A 119 8.11 -13.09 18.99
N GLU A 120 8.26 -14.31 18.49
CA GLU A 120 9.29 -15.25 18.91
C GLU A 120 10.63 -14.97 18.20
N HIS A 121 11.74 -15.39 18.81
CA HIS A 121 13.05 -15.24 18.20
C HIS A 121 13.18 -16.03 16.90
N VAL A 122 13.69 -15.36 15.86
CA VAL A 122 14.09 -16.01 14.62
C VAL A 122 15.29 -16.92 14.89
N LYS A 123 15.23 -18.17 14.43
CA LYS A 123 16.35 -19.10 14.56
C LYS A 123 17.51 -18.65 13.65
N PRO A 124 18.74 -18.55 14.16
CA PRO A 124 19.90 -18.31 13.32
C PRO A 124 20.03 -19.36 12.23
N LEU A 125 20.47 -18.95 11.04
CA LEU A 125 20.67 -19.83 9.89
C LEU A 125 19.39 -20.51 9.38
N SER A 126 18.20 -20.00 9.73
CA SER A 126 16.96 -20.39 9.07
C SER A 126 17.06 -20.16 7.57
N GLU A 127 16.51 -21.08 6.80
CA GLU A 127 16.37 -20.92 5.35
C GLU A 127 15.39 -19.80 5.02
N VAL A 128 15.76 -18.99 4.03
CA VAL A 128 14.92 -17.94 3.46
C VAL A 128 14.51 -18.37 2.06
N TYR A 129 13.23 -18.28 1.75
CA TYR A 129 12.67 -18.74 0.49
C TYR A 129 11.94 -17.63 -0.26
N ALA A 130 11.85 -17.81 -1.58
CA ALA A 130 10.89 -17.12 -2.43
C ALA A 130 9.54 -17.86 -2.33
N PRO A 131 8.46 -17.21 -1.87
CA PRO A 131 7.12 -17.77 -1.93
C PRO A 131 6.67 -17.94 -3.39
N LYS A 132 5.73 -18.85 -3.63
CA LYS A 132 5.07 -18.98 -4.93
C LYS A 132 4.30 -17.73 -5.29
N HIS A 133 4.25 -17.41 -6.59
CA HIS A 133 3.49 -16.26 -7.10
C HIS A 133 2.04 -16.23 -6.59
N GLU A 134 1.34 -17.37 -6.60
CA GLU A 134 -0.04 -17.49 -6.11
C GLU A 134 -0.19 -17.13 -4.62
N VAL A 135 0.82 -17.43 -3.79
CA VAL A 135 0.82 -17.12 -2.36
C VAL A 135 0.94 -15.61 -2.17
N ILE A 136 1.84 -14.98 -2.94
CA ILE A 136 2.05 -13.52 -2.88
C ILE A 136 0.80 -12.78 -3.37
N GLU A 137 0.18 -13.22 -4.46
CA GLU A 137 -1.07 -12.64 -4.95
C GLU A 137 -2.17 -12.70 -3.89
N LYS A 138 -2.32 -13.83 -3.21
CA LYS A 138 -3.30 -13.97 -2.11
C LYS A 138 -2.95 -13.14 -0.89
N LEU A 139 -1.68 -13.03 -0.54
CA LEU A 139 -1.20 -12.21 0.57
C LEU A 139 -1.49 -10.72 0.35
N LEU A 140 -1.40 -10.26 -0.90
CA LEU A 140 -1.63 -8.86 -1.26
C LEU A 140 -3.09 -8.56 -1.63
N GLU A 141 -3.94 -9.58 -1.76
CA GLU A 141 -5.34 -9.39 -2.17
C GLU A 141 -6.18 -8.83 -1.01
N PRO A 142 -6.86 -7.70 -1.22
CA PRO A 142 -7.84 -7.17 -0.28
C PRO A 142 -8.99 -8.12 0.08
N SER A 143 -9.49 -8.00 1.30
CA SER A 143 -10.67 -8.73 1.81
C SER A 143 -12.01 -8.17 1.29
N ALA A 144 -12.01 -6.88 0.95
CA ALA A 144 -13.19 -6.12 0.56
C ALA A 144 -13.03 -5.54 -0.86
N PRO A 145 -14.11 -4.99 -1.45
CA PRO A 145 -14.01 -4.33 -2.75
C PRO A 145 -12.90 -3.28 -2.75
N SER A 146 -12.07 -3.33 -3.78
CA SER A 146 -10.83 -2.57 -3.82
C SER A 146 -10.61 -1.92 -5.17
N VAL A 147 -9.72 -0.94 -5.19
CA VAL A 147 -9.24 -0.28 -6.41
C VAL A 147 -7.75 -0.51 -6.54
N GLU A 148 -7.31 -0.88 -7.74
CA GLU A 148 -5.89 -0.96 -8.06
C GLU A 148 -5.29 0.46 -8.03
N VAL A 149 -4.07 0.61 -7.53
CA VAL A 149 -3.28 1.85 -7.61
C VAL A 149 -2.32 1.77 -8.80
N GLY A 150 -1.63 0.63 -8.92
CA GLY A 150 -0.63 0.36 -9.95
C GLY A 150 0.13 -0.93 -9.63
N SER A 151 1.25 -1.14 -10.31
CA SER A 151 2.12 -2.30 -10.10
C SER A 151 3.25 -1.99 -9.10
N ILE A 152 3.68 -2.99 -8.35
CA ILE A 152 4.74 -2.88 -7.34
C ILE A 152 6.10 -3.01 -8.05
N TYR A 153 6.89 -1.94 -8.03
CA TYR A 153 8.30 -1.91 -8.46
C TYR A 153 9.17 -2.74 -7.51
N PRO A 154 10.28 -3.36 -7.96
CA PRO A 154 10.87 -3.41 -9.31
C PRO A 154 10.40 -4.59 -10.16
N SER A 155 9.84 -5.63 -9.55
CA SER A 155 9.45 -6.83 -10.29
C SER A 155 8.28 -6.57 -11.24
N TRP A 156 7.44 -5.56 -10.94
CA TRP A 156 6.20 -5.22 -11.65
C TRP A 156 5.20 -6.38 -11.78
N LYS A 157 5.42 -7.47 -11.04
CA LYS A 157 4.61 -8.70 -11.10
C LYS A 157 3.30 -8.57 -10.35
N HIS A 158 3.32 -7.83 -9.25
CA HIS A 158 2.20 -7.73 -8.33
C HIS A 158 1.54 -6.36 -8.40
N LYS A 159 0.25 -6.33 -8.11
CA LYS A 159 -0.59 -5.13 -8.14
C LYS A 159 -0.85 -4.65 -6.72
N LEU A 160 -0.69 -3.35 -6.49
CA LEU A 160 -1.14 -2.71 -5.26
C LEU A 160 -2.62 -2.37 -5.39
N LYS A 161 -3.43 -2.82 -4.44
CA LYS A 161 -4.86 -2.50 -4.35
C LYS A 161 -5.18 -1.87 -3.00
N LEU A 162 -6.12 -0.93 -2.98
CA LEU A 162 -6.62 -0.27 -1.77
C LEU A 162 -8.07 -0.67 -1.54
N GLU A 163 -8.38 -1.10 -0.33
CA GLU A 163 -9.75 -1.40 0.09
C GLU A 163 -10.61 -0.14 0.15
N LEU A 164 -11.73 -0.14 -0.59
CA LEU A 164 -12.66 0.99 -0.62
C LEU A 164 -13.24 1.31 0.76
N PRO A 165 -13.70 0.34 1.58
CA PRO A 165 -14.27 0.67 2.88
C PRO A 165 -13.27 1.34 3.83
N LYS A 166 -12.00 0.95 3.79
CA LYS A 166 -10.93 1.59 4.58
C LYS A 166 -10.65 2.99 4.04
N LEU A 167 -10.47 3.11 2.73
CA LEU A 167 -10.18 4.37 2.05
C LEU A 167 -11.24 5.45 2.33
N LEU A 168 -12.52 5.09 2.23
CA LEU A 168 -13.64 6.02 2.43
C LEU A 168 -13.86 6.40 3.91
N ARG A 169 -13.49 5.54 4.86
CA ARG A 169 -13.66 5.80 6.30
C ARG A 169 -12.46 6.49 6.95
N GLN A 170 -11.25 6.11 6.55
CA GLN A 170 -10.00 6.57 7.18
C GLN A 170 -9.35 7.71 6.40
N GLY A 171 -9.75 7.92 5.14
CA GLY A 171 -9.15 8.90 4.25
C GLY A 171 -7.83 8.42 3.63
N LEU A 172 -7.25 9.27 2.79
CA LEU A 172 -5.98 9.04 2.10
C LEU A 172 -5.16 10.32 2.11
N LEU A 173 -3.89 10.22 2.50
CA LEU A 173 -2.92 11.30 2.41
C LEU A 173 -1.90 10.97 1.32
N ILE A 174 -1.84 11.79 0.27
CA ILE A 174 -0.84 11.68 -0.79
C ILE A 174 0.15 12.84 -0.65
N VAL A 175 1.40 12.52 -0.31
CA VAL A 175 2.49 13.49 -0.14
C VAL A 175 3.60 13.24 -1.15
N GLY A 176 4.33 14.30 -1.50
CA GLY A 176 5.41 14.23 -2.48
C GLY A 176 5.86 15.62 -2.95
N GLY A 177 7.07 15.69 -3.50
CA GLY A 177 7.64 16.91 -4.07
C GLY A 177 6.86 17.45 -5.28
N VAL A 178 7.26 18.61 -5.77
CA VAL A 178 6.72 19.14 -7.03
C VAL A 178 7.07 18.17 -8.17
N GLY A 179 6.10 17.86 -9.05
CA GLY A 179 6.32 16.97 -10.18
C GLY A 179 6.36 15.46 -9.87
N THR A 180 6.12 15.02 -8.64
CA THR A 180 6.16 13.58 -8.28
C THR A 180 4.85 12.82 -8.56
N GLY A 181 3.92 13.41 -9.33
CA GLY A 181 2.69 12.73 -9.75
C GLY A 181 1.53 12.72 -8.75
N LYS A 182 1.53 13.56 -7.70
CA LYS A 182 0.44 13.59 -6.69
C LYS A 182 -0.97 13.72 -7.29
N THR A 183 -1.17 14.71 -8.16
CA THR A 183 -2.46 14.95 -8.83
C THR A 183 -2.83 13.77 -9.72
N THR A 184 -1.88 13.24 -10.49
CA THR A 184 -2.07 12.06 -11.34
C THR A 184 -2.52 10.85 -10.54
N THR A 185 -1.89 10.59 -9.39
CA THR A 185 -2.28 9.52 -8.47
C THR A 185 -3.70 9.75 -7.95
N MET A 186 -4.02 10.96 -7.49
CA MET A 186 -5.36 11.27 -6.97
C MET A 186 -6.44 11.12 -8.05
N LEU A 187 -6.23 11.67 -9.25
CA LEU A 187 -7.15 11.53 -10.39
C LEU A 187 -7.39 10.07 -10.76
N THR A 188 -6.31 9.28 -10.84
CA THR A 188 -6.37 7.86 -11.15
C THR A 188 -7.21 7.12 -10.11
N LEU A 189 -6.99 7.41 -8.83
CA LEU A 189 -7.76 6.80 -7.74
C LEU A 189 -9.22 7.23 -7.78
N LEU A 190 -9.52 8.53 -7.93
CA LEU A 190 -10.89 9.03 -8.02
C LEU A 190 -11.68 8.35 -9.15
N ILE A 191 -11.10 8.27 -10.35
CA ILE A 191 -11.71 7.60 -11.50
C ILE A 191 -12.01 6.13 -11.17
N ARG A 192 -11.02 5.41 -10.60
CA ARG A 192 -11.17 3.99 -10.25
C ARG A 192 -12.21 3.78 -9.14
N ILE A 193 -12.24 4.66 -8.13
CA ILE A 193 -13.22 4.64 -7.03
C ILE A 193 -14.63 4.86 -7.57
N ILE A 194 -14.86 5.91 -8.38
CA ILE A 194 -16.16 6.22 -8.96
C ILE A 194 -16.68 5.01 -9.75
N ARG A 195 -15.84 4.48 -10.65
CA ARG A 195 -16.20 3.32 -11.48
C ARG A 195 -16.51 2.10 -10.63
N LYS A 196 -15.70 1.81 -9.62
CA LYS A 196 -15.89 0.64 -8.76
C LYS A 196 -17.14 0.75 -7.90
N ILE A 197 -17.44 1.93 -7.34
CA ILE A 197 -18.68 2.14 -6.57
C ILE A 197 -19.91 1.94 -7.46
N ARG A 198 -19.88 2.44 -8.70
CA ARG A 198 -20.97 2.25 -9.66
C ARG A 198 -21.14 0.80 -10.11
N GLU A 199 -20.04 0.09 -10.35
CA GLU A 199 -20.04 -1.35 -10.64
C GLU A 199 -20.74 -2.14 -9.53
N LEU A 200 -20.57 -1.72 -8.28
CA LEU A 200 -21.23 -2.29 -7.10
C LEU A 200 -22.67 -1.79 -6.88
N GLY A 201 -23.24 -1.03 -7.82
CA GLY A 201 -24.59 -0.47 -7.75
C GLY A 201 -24.74 0.77 -6.86
N GLY A 202 -23.64 1.39 -6.41
CA GLY A 202 -23.65 2.59 -5.58
C GLY A 202 -23.62 3.89 -6.39
N THR A 203 -23.96 5.00 -5.71
CA THR A 203 -23.94 6.36 -6.26
C THR A 203 -22.89 7.20 -5.52
N PRO A 204 -21.68 7.38 -6.08
CA PRO A 204 -20.63 8.13 -5.41
C PRO A 204 -20.93 9.64 -5.45
N HIS A 205 -20.78 10.31 -4.31
CA HIS A 205 -20.81 11.77 -4.18
C HIS A 205 -19.41 12.26 -3.83
N ILE A 206 -18.82 13.10 -4.68
CA ILE A 206 -17.44 13.55 -4.53
C ILE A 206 -17.41 15.06 -4.69
N LEU A 207 -16.81 15.74 -3.71
CA LEU A 207 -16.46 17.15 -3.76
C LEU A 207 -14.94 17.26 -3.90
N VAL A 208 -14.48 18.00 -4.91
CA VAL A 208 -13.07 18.31 -5.11
C VAL A 208 -12.87 19.81 -4.98
N ILE A 209 -11.98 20.21 -4.06
CA ILE A 209 -11.51 21.59 -3.96
C ILE A 209 -10.27 21.70 -4.84
N ASP A 210 -10.44 22.25 -6.04
CA ASP A 210 -9.43 22.25 -7.10
C ASP A 210 -8.81 23.64 -7.24
N LYS A 211 -7.68 23.87 -6.55
CA LYS A 211 -6.97 25.15 -6.57
C LYS A 211 -6.37 25.47 -7.94
N ASP A 212 -5.76 24.48 -8.59
CA ASP A 212 -4.97 24.67 -9.81
C ASP A 212 -5.75 24.33 -11.09
N GLY A 213 -6.99 23.81 -10.95
CA GLY A 213 -7.86 23.48 -12.07
C GLY A 213 -7.55 22.15 -12.76
N GLU A 214 -6.80 21.26 -12.10
CA GLU A 214 -6.28 20.01 -12.68
C GLU A 214 -7.32 18.89 -12.74
N TYR A 215 -8.43 19.00 -12.00
CA TYR A 215 -9.48 17.97 -11.91
C TYR A 215 -10.60 18.14 -12.94
N GLY A 216 -10.34 18.93 -13.99
CA GLY A 216 -11.24 19.16 -15.11
C GLY A 216 -11.18 18.11 -16.23
N SER A 217 -10.43 17.01 -16.07
CA SER A 217 -10.12 16.07 -17.17
C SER A 217 -11.36 15.37 -17.75
N GLN A 218 -11.32 15.07 -19.05
CA GLN A 218 -12.41 14.38 -19.74
C GLN A 218 -12.70 13.00 -19.11
N GLU A 219 -11.65 12.27 -18.74
CA GLU A 219 -11.75 10.93 -18.16
C GLU A 219 -12.50 10.93 -16.82
N LEU A 220 -12.28 11.96 -15.98
CA LEU A 220 -13.01 12.11 -14.73
C LEU A 220 -14.49 12.45 -14.97
N ARG A 221 -14.79 13.31 -15.94
CA ARG A 221 -16.16 13.65 -16.32
C ARG A 221 -16.93 12.43 -16.86
N GLU A 222 -16.26 11.62 -17.67
CA GLU A 222 -16.82 10.37 -18.19
C GLU A 222 -17.05 9.35 -17.07
N ALA A 223 -16.08 9.19 -16.16
CA ALA A 223 -16.22 8.31 -15.00
C ALA A 223 -17.40 8.74 -14.11
N ALA A 224 -17.61 10.05 -13.91
CA ALA A 224 -18.75 10.61 -13.21
C ALA A 224 -20.10 10.36 -13.91
N GLY A 225 -20.13 9.81 -15.13
CA GLY A 225 -21.37 9.50 -15.85
C GLY A 225 -21.83 10.57 -16.81
N GLY A 226 -20.92 11.41 -17.32
CA GLY A 226 -21.19 12.33 -18.41
C GLY A 226 -22.04 13.54 -18.02
N LYS A 227 -22.74 14.11 -19.01
CA LYS A 227 -23.47 15.38 -18.88
C LYS A 227 -24.49 15.34 -17.74
N GLY A 228 -24.39 16.28 -16.81
CA GLY A 228 -25.29 16.45 -15.67
C GLY A 228 -24.81 15.82 -14.36
N ASN A 229 -23.80 14.92 -14.39
CA ASN A 229 -23.26 14.28 -13.19
C ASN A 229 -21.90 14.84 -12.75
N TYR A 230 -21.35 15.80 -13.50
CA TYR A 230 -20.15 16.53 -13.17
C TYR A 230 -20.45 18.03 -13.28
N THR A 231 -20.27 18.75 -12.19
CA THR A 231 -20.44 20.20 -12.13
C THR A 231 -19.14 20.81 -11.65
N ARG A 232 -18.62 21.77 -12.42
CA ARG A 232 -17.50 22.62 -12.01
C ARG A 232 -18.07 23.98 -11.68
N ILE A 233 -17.79 24.44 -10.47
CA ILE A 233 -18.17 25.77 -9.99
C ILE A 233 -16.88 26.57 -9.91
N HIS A 234 -16.78 27.68 -10.65
CA HIS A 234 -15.63 28.57 -10.53
C HIS A 234 -15.71 29.33 -9.20
N VAL A 235 -14.57 29.69 -8.60
CA VAL A 235 -14.58 30.45 -7.33
C VAL A 235 -15.27 31.80 -7.49
N ASP A 236 -15.19 32.40 -8.68
CA ASP A 236 -15.86 33.66 -9.00
C ASP A 236 -17.40 33.54 -9.10
N GLU A 237 -17.93 32.31 -9.16
CA GLU A 237 -19.36 32.03 -9.11
C GLU A 237 -19.86 31.81 -7.66
N ILE A 238 -18.95 31.86 -6.68
CA ILE A 238 -19.27 31.64 -5.27
C ILE A 238 -19.42 33.00 -4.59
N ASP A 239 -20.67 33.40 -4.37
CA ASP A 239 -20.98 34.57 -3.55
C ASP A 239 -20.92 34.22 -2.06
N VAL A 240 -20.23 35.07 -1.30
CA VAL A 240 -20.29 35.03 0.17
C VAL A 240 -21.56 35.77 0.59
N LEU A 241 -22.54 35.01 1.07
CA LEU A 241 -23.78 35.57 1.60
C LEU A 241 -23.62 35.85 3.10
N GLU A 242 -23.90 37.09 3.50
CA GLU A 242 -24.01 37.48 4.90
C GLU A 242 -25.48 37.52 5.32
N PHE A 243 -25.80 36.84 6.42
CA PHE A 243 -27.13 36.79 6.98
C PHE A 243 -27.15 37.49 8.33
N MET A 244 -28.12 38.38 8.53
CA MET A 244 -28.20 39.22 9.74
C MET A 244 -28.84 38.49 10.92
N SER A 245 -29.44 37.33 10.68
CA SER A 245 -30.01 36.47 11.72
C SER A 245 -29.93 34.99 11.37
N ARG A 246 -29.87 34.14 12.41
CA ARG A 246 -29.92 32.68 12.27
C ARG A 246 -31.19 32.21 11.55
N ASP A 247 -32.32 32.86 11.79
CA ASP A 247 -33.61 32.50 11.18
C ASP A 247 -33.66 32.77 9.68
N GLU A 248 -33.01 33.85 9.23
CA GLU A 248 -32.88 34.21 7.83
C GLU A 248 -31.95 33.23 7.11
N TYR A 249 -30.78 32.94 7.70
CA TYR A 249 -29.86 31.93 7.20
C TYR A 249 -30.53 30.55 7.06
N LEU A 250 -31.22 30.08 8.11
CA LEU A 250 -31.91 28.79 8.08
C LEU A 250 -33.01 28.73 7.02
N ARG A 251 -33.72 29.85 6.79
CA ARG A 251 -34.77 29.92 5.77
C ARG A 251 -34.17 29.75 4.38
N GLU A 252 -33.13 30.52 4.06
CA GLU A 252 -32.46 30.45 2.77
C GLU A 252 -31.72 29.12 2.56
N LEU A 253 -31.06 28.58 3.59
CA LEU A 253 -30.39 27.29 3.53
C LEU A 253 -31.39 26.16 3.22
N LEU A 254 -32.53 26.12 3.90
CA LEU A 254 -33.55 25.10 3.67
C LEU A 254 -34.16 25.21 2.27
N VAL A 255 -34.43 26.42 1.79
CA VAL A 255 -34.92 26.66 0.42
C VAL A 255 -33.91 26.16 -0.61
N ASN A 256 -32.63 26.53 -0.46
CA ASN A 256 -31.57 26.14 -1.39
C ASN A 256 -31.29 24.62 -1.39
N LEU A 257 -31.53 23.94 -0.27
CA LEU A 257 -31.46 22.48 -0.17
C LEU A 257 -32.76 21.77 -0.62
N GLY A 258 -33.79 22.51 -1.05
CA GLY A 258 -35.07 21.97 -1.52
C GLY A 258 -36.04 21.54 -0.41
N TYR A 259 -35.81 21.95 0.83
CA TYR A 259 -36.65 21.66 2.00
C TYR A 259 -37.63 22.78 2.30
N TYR A 260 -38.70 22.87 1.51
CA TYR A 260 -39.74 23.90 1.68
C TYR A 260 -40.64 23.69 2.91
N ASP A 261 -40.79 22.44 3.40
CA ASP A 261 -41.52 22.13 4.64
C ASP A 261 -40.55 21.87 5.80
N ARG A 262 -40.51 22.82 6.73
CA ARG A 262 -39.69 22.77 7.96
C ARG A 262 -40.04 21.61 8.90
N ARG A 263 -41.21 20.97 8.72
CA ARG A 263 -41.63 19.85 9.58
C ARG A 263 -40.96 18.53 9.18
N THR A 264 -40.33 18.47 8.01
CA THR A 264 -39.63 17.27 7.55
C THR A 264 -38.48 16.89 8.49
N LYS A 265 -38.19 15.60 8.61
CA LYS A 265 -37.12 15.09 9.47
C LYS A 265 -35.74 15.67 9.07
N ALA A 266 -35.51 15.86 7.77
CA ALA A 266 -34.29 16.45 7.23
C ALA A 266 -34.16 17.94 7.58
N ALA A 267 -35.23 18.74 7.40
CA ALA A 267 -35.23 20.15 7.76
C ALA A 267 -34.97 20.36 9.27
N LYS A 268 -35.62 19.57 10.13
CA LYS A 268 -35.39 19.61 11.58
C LYS A 268 -33.95 19.25 11.97
N ALA A 269 -33.33 18.29 11.28
CA ALA A 269 -31.94 17.93 11.53
C ALA A 269 -30.98 19.07 11.17
N ILE A 270 -31.25 19.78 10.07
CA ILE A 270 -30.48 20.96 9.65
C ILE A 270 -30.66 22.11 10.66
N GLU A 271 -31.90 22.37 11.12
CA GLU A 271 -32.19 23.38 12.14
C GLU A 271 -31.48 23.14 13.48
N VAL A 272 -31.15 21.88 13.81
CA VAL A 272 -30.39 21.53 15.02
C VAL A 272 -28.88 21.63 14.80
N ALA A 273 -28.39 21.41 13.57
CA ALA A 273 -26.97 21.41 13.26
C ALA A 273 -26.37 22.81 13.06
N VAL A 274 -27.22 23.80 12.80
CA VAL A 274 -26.90 25.22 12.55
C VAL A 274 -27.19 26.07 13.78
#